data_AF-A0A3B9L9N0-F1
#
_entry.id   AF-A0A3B9L9N0-F1
#
_cell.length_a   1.000
_cell.length_b   1.000
_cell.length_c   1.000
_cell.angle_alpha   90.00
_cell.angle_beta   90.00
_cell.angle_gamma   90.00
#
_symmetry.space_group_name_H-M   'P 1'
#
loop_
_entity.id
_entity.type
_entity.pdbx_description
1 polymer ?
#
loop_
_entity_poly.entity_id
_entity_poly.type
_entity_poly.pdbx_seq_one_letter_code
_entity_poly.pdbx_strand_id
1 'polypeptide(L)'
;AEPFYKAGADICTVLGCADIGTIKGVIDVANKYGKKAQIDLINVADKEARTKEVAKLGAHIIGVHTGLDQQAAGQTPFADLAMVAGLNLGLEISVAGGVKAGTAAQVRDA
;
A
#
# COMPACT_ATOMS: atom_id res chain seq x y z
N ALA A 1 15.36 0.29 -4.88
CA ALA A 1 14.50 -0.70 -5.57
C ALA A 1 15.10 -1.26 -6.87
N GLU A 2 16.20 -0.70 -7.41
CA GLU A 2 16.72 -1.08 -8.74
C GLU A 2 17.09 -2.58 -8.91
N PRO A 3 17.72 -3.25 -7.93
CA PRO A 3 18.02 -4.69 -8.05
C PRO A 3 16.77 -5.56 -8.28
N PHE A 4 15.62 -5.19 -7.70
CA PHE A 4 14.39 -5.96 -7.80
C PHE A 4 13.78 -5.87 -9.21
N TYR A 5 13.72 -4.68 -9.79
CA TYR A 5 13.21 -4.51 -11.15
C TYR A 5 14.16 -5.11 -12.20
N LYS A 6 15.49 -5.04 -11.99
CA LYS A 6 16.46 -5.75 -12.83
C LYS A 6 16.30 -7.28 -12.77
N ALA A 7 15.89 -7.81 -11.62
CA ALA A 7 15.60 -9.22 -11.44
C ALA A 7 14.24 -9.66 -12.05
N GLY A 8 13.47 -8.73 -12.63
CA GLY A 8 12.21 -9.02 -13.32
C GLY A 8 10.94 -8.75 -12.51
N ALA A 9 11.03 -8.12 -11.33
CA ALA A 9 9.84 -7.72 -10.59
C ALA A 9 9.03 -6.67 -11.36
N ASP A 10 7.70 -6.78 -11.31
CA ASP A 10 6.79 -5.75 -11.82
C ASP A 10 6.38 -4.72 -10.75
N ILE A 11 6.42 -5.15 -9.48
CA ILE A 11 6.04 -4.36 -8.32
C ILE A 11 7.11 -4.56 -7.24
N CYS A 12 7.55 -3.47 -6.61
CA CYS A 12 8.36 -3.51 -5.39
C CYS A 12 7.62 -2.81 -4.26
N THR A 13 7.59 -3.43 -3.08
CA THR A 13 7.02 -2.81 -1.88
C THR A 13 8.06 -1.96 -1.14
N VAL A 14 7.58 -0.93 -0.44
CA VAL A 14 8.32 -0.17 0.56
C VAL A 14 7.38 0.11 1.73
N LEU A 15 7.89 0.03 2.96
CA LEU A 15 7.07 0.32 4.15
C LEU A 15 6.67 1.80 4.17
N GLY A 16 5.40 2.07 4.46
CA GLY A 16 4.88 3.42 4.67
C GLY A 16 5.46 4.09 5.93
N CYS A 17 6.02 3.30 6.85
CA CYS A 17 6.77 3.79 8.01
C CYS A 17 8.19 4.28 7.66
N ALA A 18 8.68 4.02 6.45
CA ALA A 18 9.99 4.50 6.04
C ALA A 18 10.01 6.04 5.91
N ASP A 19 11.21 6.60 6.00
CA ASP A 19 11.43 8.02 5.72
C ASP A 19 10.95 8.40 4.33
N ILE A 20 10.39 9.61 4.20
CA ILE A 20 9.73 10.04 2.97
C ILE A 20 10.69 10.06 1.76
N GLY A 21 11.97 10.35 1.99
CA GLY A 21 13.01 10.28 0.96
C GLY A 21 13.26 8.86 0.45
N THR A 22 13.15 7.85 1.31
CA THR A 22 13.26 6.43 0.93
C THR A 22 12.08 6.01 0.07
N ILE A 23 10.86 6.39 0.46
CA ILE A 23 9.64 6.13 -0.33
C ILE A 23 9.76 6.79 -1.71
N LYS A 24 10.15 8.07 -1.76
CA LYS A 24 10.35 8.79 -3.02
C LYS A 24 11.38 8.09 -3.91
N GLY A 25 12.53 7.66 -3.36
CA GLY A 25 13.55 6.95 -4.12
C GLY A 25 13.06 5.62 -4.70
N VAL A 26 12.17 4.90 -4.01
CA VAL A 26 11.55 3.68 -4.54
C VAL A 26 10.58 4.01 -5.68
N ILE A 27 9.76 5.05 -5.54
CA ILE A 27 8.84 5.53 -6.59
C ILE A 27 9.62 5.98 -7.84
N ASP A 28 10.66 6.80 -7.67
CA ASP A 28 11.49 7.31 -8.77
C ASP A 28 12.11 6.15 -9.56
N VAL A 29 12.62 5.13 -8.86
CA VAL A 29 13.19 3.95 -9.51
C VAL A 29 12.12 3.08 -10.17
N ALA A 30 10.92 2.96 -9.61
CA ALA A 30 9.80 2.28 -10.27
C ALA A 30 9.46 2.96 -11.60
N ASN A 31 9.33 4.30 -11.59
CA ASN A 31 9.08 5.11 -12.77
C ASN A 31 10.18 4.95 -13.84
N LYS A 32 11.46 4.97 -13.44
CA LYS A 32 12.61 4.75 -14.34
C LYS A 32 12.50 3.43 -15.12
N TYR A 33 11.92 2.39 -14.50
CA TYR A 33 11.77 1.06 -15.08
C TYR A 33 10.41 0.82 -15.75
N GLY A 34 9.50 1.81 -15.73
CA GLY A 34 8.12 1.62 -16.18
C GLY A 34 7.35 0.57 -15.35
N LYS A 35 7.72 0.42 -14.07
CA LYS A 35 7.16 -0.52 -13.11
C LYS A 35 6.45 0.23 -11.97
N LYS A 36 5.89 -0.49 -11.00
CA LYS A 36 5.10 0.11 -9.91
C LYS A 36 5.76 -0.03 -8.54
N ALA A 37 5.65 1.01 -7.73
CA ALA A 37 5.94 0.98 -6.31
C ALA A 37 4.64 0.80 -5.53
N GLN A 38 4.65 -0.12 -4.55
CA GLN A 38 3.59 -0.27 -3.56
C GLN A 38 4.05 0.23 -2.20
N ILE A 39 3.31 1.15 -1.60
CA ILE A 39 3.57 1.66 -0.26
C ILE A 39 2.73 0.83 0.71
N ASP A 40 3.36 -0.03 1.50
CA ASP A 40 2.68 -0.90 2.46
C ASP A 40 2.43 -0.15 3.79
N LEU A 41 1.16 0.02 4.15
CA LEU A 41 0.74 0.77 5.35
C LEU A 41 0.74 -0.08 6.64
N ILE A 42 1.30 -1.29 6.62
CA ILE A 42 1.46 -2.07 7.85
C ILE A 42 2.19 -1.25 8.92
N ASN A 43 1.62 -1.22 10.13
CA ASN A 43 2.09 -0.45 11.29
C ASN A 43 2.19 1.07 11.11
N VAL A 44 1.64 1.64 10.03
CA VAL A 44 1.51 3.10 9.91
C VAL A 44 0.43 3.58 10.87
N ALA A 45 0.80 4.49 11.78
CA ALA A 45 -0.10 5.02 12.80
C ALA A 45 -1.24 5.87 12.20
N ASP A 46 -0.90 6.80 11.29
CA ASP A 46 -1.86 7.64 10.57
C ASP A 46 -1.84 7.29 9.08
N LYS A 47 -2.68 6.32 8.72
CA LYS A 47 -2.78 5.80 7.35
C LYS A 47 -3.38 6.84 6.40
N GLU A 48 -4.28 7.69 6.88
CA GLU A 48 -4.92 8.71 6.05
C GLU A 48 -3.90 9.77 5.63
N ALA A 49 -3.19 10.37 6.60
CA ALA A 49 -2.18 11.37 6.33
C ALA A 49 -1.05 10.80 5.47
N ARG A 50 -0.57 9.59 5.79
CA ARG A 50 0.50 8.94 5.02
C ARG A 50 0.07 8.64 3.59
N THR A 51 -1.16 8.18 3.36
CA THR A 51 -1.68 7.94 2.01
C THR A 51 -1.70 9.23 1.18
N LYS A 52 -2.22 10.32 1.76
CA LYS A 52 -2.23 11.64 1.10
C LYS A 52 -0.81 12.14 0.80
N GLU A 53 0.13 11.89 1.70
CA GLU A 53 1.53 12.28 1.52
C GLU A 53 2.19 11.55 0.36
N VAL A 54 2.10 10.22 0.32
CA VAL A 54 2.75 9.41 -0.73
C VAL A 54 2.05 9.52 -2.08
N ALA A 55 0.74 9.80 -2.10
CA ALA A 55 0.00 10.12 -3.32
C ALA A 55 0.62 11.33 -4.04
N LYS A 56 0.97 12.39 -3.30
CA LYS A 56 1.63 13.59 -3.85
C LYS A 56 3.01 13.30 -4.45
N LEU A 57 3.66 12.22 -4.02
CA LEU A 57 4.94 11.78 -4.56
C LEU A 57 4.80 10.91 -5.82
N GLY A 58 3.58 10.55 -6.22
CA GLY A 58 3.33 9.67 -7.36
C GLY A 58 3.43 8.19 -7.03
N ALA A 59 3.05 7.79 -5.80
CA ALA A 59 2.83 6.38 -5.49
C ALA A 59 1.88 5.73 -6.51
N HIS A 60 2.12 4.46 -6.85
CA HIS A 60 1.27 3.73 -7.80
C HIS A 60 0.21 2.90 -7.08
N ILE A 61 0.62 2.20 -6.03
CA ILE A 61 -0.23 1.29 -5.26
C ILE A 61 -0.11 1.64 -3.77
N ILE A 62 -1.24 1.66 -3.06
CA ILE A 62 -1.30 1.73 -1.60
C ILE A 62 -1.71 0.36 -1.04
N GLY A 63 -0.92 -0.15 -0.09
CA GLY A 63 -1.17 -1.42 0.59
C GLY A 63 -1.88 -1.21 1.91
N VAL A 64 -3.18 -1.48 1.96
CA VAL A 64 -3.94 -1.57 3.22
C VAL A 64 -3.68 -2.94 3.83
N HIS A 65 -2.82 -2.98 4.84
CA HIS A 65 -2.29 -4.23 5.38
C HIS A 65 -2.49 -4.33 6.89
N THR A 66 -3.26 -5.33 7.31
CA THR A 66 -3.36 -5.77 8.71
C THR A 66 -2.47 -7.00 8.93
N GLY A 67 -1.41 -6.86 9.73
CA GLY A 67 -0.46 -7.94 10.02
C GLY A 67 -1.07 -9.10 10.82
N LEU A 68 -0.37 -10.23 10.91
CA LEU A 68 -0.87 -11.42 11.62
C LEU A 68 -1.11 -11.17 13.11
N ASP A 69 -0.23 -10.41 13.77
CA ASP A 69 -0.39 -10.07 15.20
C ASP A 69 -1.61 -9.15 15.43
N GLN A 70 -1.83 -8.20 14.52
CA GLN A 70 -3.01 -7.33 14.55
C GLN A 70 -4.29 -8.14 14.33
N GLN A 71 -4.26 -9.11 13.42
CA GLN A 71 -5.38 -10.03 13.21
C GLN A 71 -5.65 -10.90 14.45
N ALA A 72 -4.61 -11.39 15.13
CA ALA A 72 -4.76 -12.12 16.38
C ALA A 72 -5.38 -11.25 17.49
N ALA A 73 -5.15 -9.95 17.44
CA ALA A 73 -5.81 -8.95 18.30
C ALA A 73 -7.22 -8.52 17.81
N GLY A 74 -7.77 -9.18 16.78
CA GLY A 74 -9.12 -8.93 16.27
C GLY A 74 -9.24 -7.79 15.25
N GLN A 75 -8.13 -7.24 14.76
CA GLN A 75 -8.15 -6.18 13.75
C GLN A 75 -8.40 -6.73 12.34
N THR A 76 -8.99 -5.90 11.48
CA THR A 76 -9.27 -6.23 10.06
C THR A 76 -8.93 -5.04 9.16
N PRO A 77 -8.67 -5.24 7.86
CA PRO A 77 -8.28 -4.14 6.98
C PRO A 77 -9.47 -3.30 6.48
N PHE A 78 -10.71 -3.71 6.72
CA PHE A 78 -11.88 -3.14 6.01
C PHE A 78 -12.18 -1.68 6.38
N ALA A 79 -11.95 -1.27 7.63
CA ALA A 79 -12.12 0.12 8.03
C ALA A 79 -11.06 1.02 7.38
N ASP A 80 -9.80 0.57 7.39
CA ASP A 80 -8.70 1.27 6.72
C ASP A 80 -8.92 1.31 5.20
N LEU A 81 -9.45 0.23 4.61
CA LEU A 81 -9.78 0.15 3.19
C LEU A 81 -10.84 1.19 2.82
N ALA A 82 -11.97 1.22 3.53
CA ALA A 82 -13.04 2.18 3.26
C ALA A 82 -12.54 3.62 3.38
N MET A 83 -11.68 3.90 4.37
CA MET A 83 -11.04 5.21 4.52
C MET A 83 -10.15 5.54 3.31
N VAL A 84 -9.22 4.66 2.95
CA VAL A 84 -8.27 4.89 1.85
C VAL A 84 -8.98 5.03 0.50
N ALA A 85 -9.97 4.17 0.21
CA ALA A 85 -10.78 4.25 -1.00
C ALA A 85 -11.57 5.58 -1.08
N GLY A 86 -12.15 6.01 0.04
CA GLY A 86 -12.88 7.27 0.14
C GLY A 86 -12.04 8.53 -0.13
N LEU A 87 -10.71 8.44 -0.07
CA LEU A 87 -9.83 9.58 -0.39
C LEU A 87 -9.82 9.94 -1.88
N ASN A 88 -10.21 9.01 -2.76
CA ASN A 88 -10.29 9.20 -4.21
C ASN A 88 -9.04 9.84 -4.84
N LEU A 89 -7.86 9.32 -4.49
CA LEU A 89 -6.56 9.88 -4.89
C LEU A 89 -6.00 9.31 -6.21
N GLY A 90 -6.77 8.46 -6.90
CA GLY A 90 -6.33 7.82 -8.15
C GLY A 90 -5.23 6.75 -8.00
N LEU A 91 -5.04 6.25 -6.77
CA LEU A 91 -4.10 5.15 -6.47
C LEU A 91 -4.79 3.80 -6.69
N GLU A 92 -4.03 2.80 -7.13
CA GLU A 92 -4.47 1.41 -6.99
C GLU A 92 -4.40 0.99 -5.52
N ILE A 93 -5.39 0.24 -5.05
CA ILE A 93 -5.45 -0.22 -3.66
C ILE A 93 -5.25 -1.74 -3.65
N SER A 94 -4.27 -2.19 -2.87
CA SER A 94 -4.10 -3.60 -2.52
C SER A 94 -4.50 -3.80 -1.06
N VAL A 95 -5.12 -4.94 -0.76
CA VAL A 95 -5.63 -5.24 0.59
C VAL A 95 -5.08 -6.57 1.07
N ALA A 96 -4.52 -6.56 2.28
CA ALA A 96 -3.95 -7.74 2.92
C ALA A 96 -4.39 -7.82 4.39
N GLY A 97 -4.61 -9.05 4.86
CA GLY A 97 -4.99 -9.35 6.24
C GLY A 97 -6.39 -9.94 6.34
N GLY A 98 -6.47 -11.26 6.59
CA GLY A 98 -7.75 -11.92 6.87
C GLY A 98 -8.79 -11.95 5.75
N VAL A 99 -8.44 -11.54 4.52
CA VAL A 99 -9.35 -11.63 3.36
C VAL A 99 -9.60 -13.10 3.01
N LYS A 100 -10.87 -13.47 2.88
CA LYS A 100 -11.36 -14.83 2.59
C LYS A 100 -12.29 -14.79 1.39
N ALA A 101 -12.60 -15.95 0.81
CA ALA A 101 -13.56 -16.03 -0.31
C ALA A 101 -14.90 -15.33 -0.01
N GLY A 102 -15.43 -15.48 1.21
CA GLY A 102 -16.68 -14.83 1.63
C GLY A 102 -16.59 -13.32 1.90
N THR A 103 -15.38 -12.77 2.02
CA THR A 103 -15.17 -11.32 2.26
C THR A 103 -14.53 -10.60 1.07
N ALA A 104 -14.16 -11.33 0.01
CA ALA A 104 -13.53 -10.75 -1.18
C ALA A 104 -14.40 -9.70 -1.88
N ALA A 105 -15.73 -9.85 -1.85
CA ALA A 105 -16.65 -8.85 -2.40
C ALA A 105 -16.54 -7.50 -1.68
N GLN A 106 -16.32 -7.50 -0.36
CA GLN A 106 -16.12 -6.26 0.41
C GLN A 106 -14.82 -5.54 0.02
N VAL A 107 -13.82 -6.26 -0.48
CA VAL A 107 -12.60 -5.65 -1.01
C VAL A 107 -12.85 -5.02 -2.38
N ARG A 108 -13.59 -5.71 -3.25
CA ARG A 108 -13.90 -5.26 -4.61
C ARG A 108 -14.83 -4.04 -4.63
N ASP A 109 -15.79 -4.00 -3.70
CA ASP A 109 -16.89 -3.02 -3.70
C ASP A 109 -16.61 -1.76 -2.85
N ALA A 110 -15.43 -1.70 -2.20
CA ALA A 110 -14.98 -0.53 -1.43
C ALA A 110 -14.50 0.59 -2.34
#